data_AF-A0A933H7X3-F1
#
_entry.id   AF-A0A933H7X3-F1
#
_cell.length_a   1.000
_cell.length_b   1.000
_cell.length_c   1.000
_cell.angle_alpha   90.00
_cell.angle_beta   90.00
_cell.angle_gamma   90.00
#
_symmetry.space_group_name_H-M   'P 1'
#
loop_
_entity.id
_entity.type
_entity.pdbx_description
1 polymer ?
#
loop_
_entity_poly.entity_id
_entity_poly.type
_entity_poly.pdbx_seq_one_letter_code
_entity_poly.pdbx_strand_id
1 'polypeptide(L)' 'MISGVLCVLLGEVRLFTSYPLLLWFLFFLLLNMIYIPFVEEAGLEKRFGDDYKLYKENVPRWIPRLTAWTPPFD' A
#
# COMPACT_ATOMS: atom_id res chain seq x y z
N MET A 1 -4.79 0.65 -3.39
CA MET A 1 -4.48 1.43 -4.62
C MET A 1 -2.99 1.33 -5.00
N ILE A 2 -2.06 1.66 -4.09
CA ILE A 2 -0.61 1.72 -4.39
C ILE A 2 -0.01 0.38 -4.89
N SER A 3 -0.49 -0.76 -4.41
CA SER A 3 -0.05 -2.08 -4.89
C SER A 3 -0.18 -2.23 -6.41
N GLY A 4 -1.27 -1.74 -7.01
CA GLY A 4 -1.45 -1.77 -8.47
C GLY A 4 -0.44 -0.90 -9.21
N VAL A 5 -0.14 0.29 -8.69
CA VAL A 5 0.89 1.19 -9.26
C VAL A 5 2.27 0.52 -9.23
N LEU A 6 2.61 -0.13 -8.11
CA LEU A 6 3.86 -0.88 -7.96
C LEU A 6 3.93 -2.06 -8.94
N CYS A 7 2.83 -2.77 -9.15
CA CYS A 7 2.76 -3.84 -10.15
C CYS A 7 2.97 -3.33 -11.58
N VAL A 8 2.38 -2.19 -11.95
CA VAL A 8 2.57 -1.58 -13.27
C VAL A 8 4.02 -1.18 -13.47
N LEU A 9 4.61 -0.46 -12.52
CA LEU A 9 6.03 -0.04 -12.59
C LEU A 9 6.96 -1.25 -12.72
N LEU A 10 6.72 -2.31 -11.95
CA LEU A 10 7.50 -3.54 -12.05
C LEU A 10 7.33 -4.23 -13.42
N GLY A 11 6.11 -4.19 -13.97
CA GLY A 11 5.83 -4.66 -15.33
C GLY A 11 6.62 -3.88 -16.38
N GLU A 12 6.66 -2.55 -16.29
CA GLU A 12 7.46 -1.71 -17.19
C GLU A 12 8.95 -2.02 -17.10
N VAL A 13 9.50 -2.17 -15.89
CA VAL A 13 10.88 -2.62 -15.69
C VAL A 13 11.16 -3.91 -16.44
N ARG A 14 10.25 -4.89 -16.35
CA ARG A 14 10.42 -6.20 -16.98
C ARG A 14 10.24 -6.16 -18.49
N LEU A 15 9.30 -5.37 -19.00
CA LEU A 15 9.01 -5.24 -20.43
C LEU A 15 10.15 -4.52 -21.16
N PHE A 16 10.68 -3.45 -20.58
CA PHE A 16 11.73 -2.63 -21.19
C PHE A 16 13.14 -3.04 -20.77
N THR A 17 13.29 -3.97 -19.82
CA THR A 17 14.59 -4.42 -19.27
C THR A 17 15.49 -3.23 -18.88
N SER A 18 14.90 -2.24 -18.22
CA SER A 18 15.48 -0.91 -18.03
C SER A 18 15.89 -0.64 -16.58
N TYR A 19 17.18 -0.40 -16.36
CA TYR A 19 17.72 -0.06 -15.04
C TYR A 19 17.19 1.28 -14.48
N PRO A 20 17.07 2.36 -15.27
CA PRO A 20 16.44 3.59 -14.78
C PRO A 20 15.02 3.39 -14.26
N LEU A 21 14.21 2.56 -14.93
CA LEU A 21 12.86 2.23 -14.46
C LEU A 21 12.90 1.42 -13.16
N LEU A 22 13.89 0.56 -12.98
CA LEU A 22 14.06 -0.19 -11.73
C LEU A 22 14.38 0.74 -10.57
N LEU A 23 15.27 1.71 -10.76
CA LEU A 23 15.56 2.73 -9.76
C LEU A 23 14.31 3.57 -9.43
N TRP A 24 13.52 3.91 -10.44
CA TRP A 24 12.27 4.63 -10.26
C TRP A 24 11.25 3.83 -9.43
N PHE A 25 11.07 2.54 -9.75
CA PHE A 25 10.24 1.62 -8.98
C PHE A 25 10.69 1.56 -7.51
N LEU A 26 11.99 1.36 -7.26
CA LEU A 26 12.54 1.28 -5.90
C LEU A 26 12.34 2.58 -5.12
N PHE A 27 12.56 3.72 -5.78
CA PHE A 27 12.31 5.03 -5.18
C PHE A 27 10.84 5.20 -4.77
N PHE A 28 9.91 4.87 -5.66
CA PHE A 28 8.48 4.94 -5.38
C PHE A 28 8.05 3.98 -4.27
N LEU A 29 8.60 2.77 -4.28
CA LEU A 29 8.36 1.77 -3.24
C LEU A 29 8.80 2.29 -1.87
N LEU A 30 10.04 2.79 -1.75
CA LEU A 30 10.59 3.33 -0.51
C LEU A 30 9.81 4.54 0.00
N LEU A 31 9.46 5.46 -0.90
CA LEU A 31 8.66 6.64 -0.56
C LEU A 31 7.32 6.23 0.06
N ASN A 32 6.60 5.29 -0.57
CA ASN A 32 5.31 4.82 -0.06
C ASN A 32 5.47 4.00 1.23
N MET A 33 6.56 3.23 1.38
CA MET A 33 6.86 2.49 2.61
C MET A 33 7.00 3.40 3.83
N ILE A 34 7.43 4.64 3.62
CA ILE A 34 7.56 5.66 4.66
C ILE A 34 6.26 6.47 4.76
N TYR A 35 5.75 7.01 3.66
CA TYR A 35 4.61 7.92 3.65
C TYR A 35 3.34 7.30 4.24
N ILE A 36 3.00 6.07 3.85
CA ILE A 36 1.75 5.42 4.27
C ILE A 36 1.67 5.29 5.81
N PRO A 37 2.62 4.65 6.52
CA PRO A 37 2.50 4.51 7.98
C PRO A 37 2.57 5.86 8.72
N PHE A 38 3.42 6.79 8.30
CA PHE A 38 3.69 8.00 9.08
C PHE A 38 2.72 9.15 8.81
N VAL A 39 2.12 9.21 7.62
CA VAL A 39 1.27 10.32 7.23
C VAL A 39 -0.16 9.85 6.99
N GLU A 40 -0.35 8.89 6.08
CA GLU A 40 -1.69 8.45 5.68
C GLU A 40 -2.39 7.71 6.84
N GLU A 41 -1.80 6.63 7.34
CA GLU A 41 -2.40 5.83 8.41
C GLU A 41 -2.49 6.61 9.72
N ALA A 42 -1.46 7.39 10.07
CA ALA A 42 -1.50 8.26 11.23
C ALA A 42 -2.63 9.30 11.12
N GLY A 43 -2.90 9.82 9.91
CA GLY A 43 -4.02 10.71 9.64
C GLY A 43 -5.38 9.99 9.73
N LEU A 44 -5.47 8.77 9.22
CA LEU A 44 -6.67 7.94 9.26
C LEU A 44 -7.04 7.52 10.69
N GLU A 45 -6.05 7.13 11.50
CA GLU A 45 -6.26 6.86 12.93
C GLU A 45 -6.79 8.08 13.68
N LYS A 46 -6.28 9.29 13.37
CA LYS A 46 -6.79 10.52 13.99
C LYS A 46 -8.23 10.84 13.59
N ARG A 47 -8.62 10.50 12.36
CA ARG A 47 -9.94 10.84 11.81
C ARG A 47 -11.02 9.81 12.16
N PHE A 48 -10.65 8.53 12.21
CA PHE A 48 -11.58 7.41 12.32
C PHE A 48 -11.41 6.60 13.61
N GLY A 49 -10.34 6.84 14.39
CA GLY A 49 -10.16 6.24 15.71
C GLY A 49 -10.08 4.71 15.65
N ASP A 50 -10.86 4.06 16.51
CA ASP A 50 -10.76 2.62 16.77
C ASP A 50 -11.30 1.77 15.61
N ASP A 51 -12.25 2.27 14.82
CA ASP A 51 -12.75 1.59 13.62
C ASP A 51 -11.61 1.36 12.61
N TYR A 52 -10.76 2.37 12.43
CA TYR A 52 -9.61 2.25 11.53
C TYR A 52 -8.50 1.39 12.11
N LYS A 53 -8.28 1.42 13.43
CA LYS A 53 -7.31 0.51 14.07
C LYS A 53 -7.72 -0.94 13.86
N LEU A 54 -8.98 -1.28 14.08
CA LEU A 54 -9.48 -2.64 13.84
C LEU A 54 -9.34 -3.04 12.38
N TYR A 55 -9.70 -2.15 11.45
CA TYR A 55 -9.49 -2.39 10.02
C TYR A 55 -8.01 -2.66 9.70
N LYS A 56 -7.10 -1.82 10.21
CA LYS A 56 -5.65 -1.91 9.98
C LYS A 56 -5.05 -3.22 10.52
N GLU A 57 -5.57 -3.73 11.63
CA GLU A 57 -5.15 -5.02 12.20
C GLU A 57 -5.56 -6.22 11.33
N ASN A 58 -6.65 -6.08 10.57
CA ASN A 58 -7.26 -7.18 9.81
C ASN A 58 -7.04 -7.10 8.29
N VAL A 59 -6.56 -5.96 7.78
CA VAL A 59 -6.32 -5.73 6.36
C VAL A 59 -4.86 -5.34 6.11
N PRO A 60 -4.04 -6.24 5.51
CA PRO A 60 -2.64 -5.96 5.23
C PRO A 60 -2.47 -4.84 4.20
N ARG A 61 -1.45 -4.00 4.42
CA ARG A 61 -1.17 -2.80 3.63
C ARG A 61 -0.74 -3.07 2.19
N TRP A 62 0.08 -4.11 1.97
CA TRP A 62 0.83 -4.30 0.72
C TRP A 62 0.30 -5.42 -0.17
N ILE A 63 0.03 -6.59 0.43
CA ILE A 63 -0.44 -7.76 -0.29
C ILE A 63 -1.96 -7.82 -0.12
N PRO A 64 -2.75 -7.62 -1.18
CA PRO A 64 -4.21 -7.70 -1.08
C PRO A 64 -4.66 -9.06 -0.56
N ARG A 65 -5.72 -9.07 0.23
CA ARG A 65 -6.39 -10.32 0.60
C ARG A 65 -7.14 -10.87 -0.61
N LEU A 66 -7.14 -12.20 -0.74
CA LEU A 66 -7.93 -12.89 -1.77
C LEU A 66 -9.43 -12.91 -1.43
N THR A 67 -9.75 -12.83 -0.14
CA THR A 67 -11.12 -12.77 0.38
C THR A 67 -11.35 -11.44 1.10
N ALA A 68 -12.55 -10.89 0.99
CA ALA A 68 -12.92 -9.69 1.74
C ALA A 68 -12.79 -9.90 3.25
N TRP A 69 -12.47 -8.82 3.97
CA TRP A 69 -12.61 -8.79 5.42
C TRP A 69 -14.07 -8.50 5.77
N THR A 70 -14.61 -9.27 6.71
CA THR A 70 -15.91 -9.00 7.32
C THR A 70 -15.69 -8.32 8.67
N PRO A 71 -16.01 -7.02 8.80
CA PRO A 71 -15.93 -6.35 10.09
C PRO A 71 -16.94 -6.95 11.08
N PRO A 72 -16.70 -6.87 12.39
CA PRO A 72 -17.61 -7.36 13.42
C PRO A 72 -18.80 -6.42 13.71
N PHE A 73 -19.01 -5.39 12.88
CA PHE A 73 -20.11 -4.43 12.98
C PHE A 73 -20.83 -4.32 11.64
N ASP A 74 -22.15 -4.07 11.69
CA ASP A 74 -23.07 -3.96 10.54
C ASP A 74 -22.97 -2.61 9.81
#